data_AF-A0A9N8KNW2-F1
#
_entry.id   AF-A0A9N8KNW2-F1
#
_cell.length_a   1.000
_cell.length_b   1.000
_cell.length_c   1.000
_cell.angle_alpha   90.00
_cell.angle_beta   90.00
_cell.angle_gamma   90.00
#
_symmetry.space_group_name_H-M   'P 1'
#
loop_
_entity.id
_entity.type
_entity.pdbx_description
1 polymer ?
#
loop_
_entity_poly.entity_id
_entity_poly.type
_entity_poly.pdbx_seq_one_letter_code
_entity_poly.pdbx_strand_id
1 'polypeptide(L)'
;MPRILVAAAAEQRQLESINFRAGKLDFDGVDPELGMHLLNLHWNRQHHSFLITYRPAFMRDMACNGPYFSKILLNAIFYGASKFSPRLDLRKDPNDVRTAGWQFRNRVRDLLGQALDHSEITTIQALLQMSNSLFALGDEQSAAWVYAGTAFRMLVDVGLHVDAAMMPTMQRFSEEDLEIRRRVYWSAYVVDKMQSLYQGRPASLRAIDGQVPIKFMDTCMFSFPLWPHYRPLFWSPHRPLHRSLTIPLTVP
;
A
#
# COMPACT_ATOMS: atom_id res chain seq x y z
N MET A 1 -26.66 -1.25 -1.29
CA MET A 1 -25.60 -2.09 -1.88
C MET A 1 -24.19 -1.79 -1.37
N PRO A 2 -23.67 -0.54 -1.26
CA PRO A 2 -22.38 -0.30 -0.57
C PRO A 2 -22.35 -0.75 0.90
N ARG A 3 -23.52 -0.89 1.54
CA ARG A 3 -23.67 -1.36 2.92
C ARG A 3 -23.18 -2.81 3.17
N ILE A 4 -23.09 -3.66 2.14
CA ILE A 4 -22.68 -5.07 2.32
C ILE A 4 -21.16 -5.17 2.55
N LEU A 5 -20.36 -4.55 1.69
CA LEU A 5 -18.90 -4.53 1.85
C LEU A 5 -18.46 -3.79 3.11
N VAL A 6 -19.16 -2.72 3.48
CA VAL A 6 -18.93 -2.00 4.75
C VAL A 6 -19.15 -2.91 5.97
N ALA A 7 -20.24 -3.70 5.96
CA ALA A 7 -20.53 -4.64 7.04
C ALA A 7 -19.51 -5.79 7.09
N ALA A 8 -19.18 -6.37 5.94
CA ALA A 8 -18.17 -7.42 5.82
C ALA A 8 -16.78 -6.93 6.27
N ALA A 9 -16.40 -5.70 5.94
CA ALA A 9 -15.15 -5.09 6.39
C ALA A 9 -15.10 -4.92 7.92
N ALA A 10 -16.21 -4.54 8.54
CA ALA A 10 -16.31 -4.41 9.99
C ALA A 10 -16.21 -5.77 10.71
N GLU A 11 -16.88 -6.80 10.18
CA GLU A 11 -16.78 -8.19 10.67
C GLU A 11 -15.35 -8.70 10.55
N GLN A 12 -14.73 -8.52 9.38
CA GLN A 12 -13.38 -9.00 9.12
C GLN A 12 -12.36 -8.37 10.07
N ARG A 13 -12.55 -7.10 10.43
CA ARG A 13 -11.70 -6.40 11.42
C ARG A 13 -11.79 -7.01 12.82
N GLN A 14 -12.95 -7.55 13.22
CA GLN A 14 -13.08 -8.27 14.48
C GLN A 14 -12.32 -9.61 14.42
N LEU A 15 -12.43 -10.31 13.30
CA LEU A 15 -11.75 -11.58 13.05
C LEU A 15 -10.23 -11.46 13.05
N GLU A 16 -9.66 -10.31 12.68
CA GLU A 16 -8.20 -10.07 12.74
C GLU A 16 -7.62 -10.36 14.12
N SER A 17 -8.28 -9.88 15.19
CA SER A 17 -7.83 -10.08 16.56
C SER A 17 -7.90 -11.54 16.99
N ILE A 18 -8.91 -12.27 16.50
CA ILE A 18 -9.12 -13.68 16.77
C ILE A 18 -8.07 -14.52 16.04
N ASN A 19 -7.86 -14.25 14.75
CA ASN A 19 -6.87 -14.95 13.92
C ASN A 19 -5.44 -14.74 14.42
N PHE A 20 -5.12 -13.52 14.90
CA PHE A 20 -3.84 -13.24 15.52
C PHE A 20 -3.63 -14.07 16.80
N ARG A 21 -4.60 -14.07 17.72
CA ARG A 21 -4.53 -14.87 18.96
C ARG A 21 -4.50 -16.37 18.69
N ALA A 22 -5.15 -16.82 17.63
CA ALA A 22 -5.16 -18.21 17.20
C ALA A 22 -3.88 -18.64 16.45
N GLY A 23 -2.91 -17.74 16.24
CA GLY A 23 -1.65 -18.05 15.55
C GLY A 23 -1.83 -18.40 14.06
N LYS A 24 -2.91 -17.93 13.43
CA LYS A 24 -3.23 -18.26 12.03
C LYS A 24 -2.52 -17.40 10.99
N LEU A 25 -1.89 -16.31 11.40
CA LEU A 25 -1.27 -15.34 10.49
C LEU A 25 0.19 -15.73 10.19
N ASP A 26 0.53 -15.96 8.92
CA ASP A 26 1.91 -16.22 8.49
C ASP A 26 2.67 -14.91 8.26
N PHE A 27 3.62 -14.59 9.14
CA PHE A 27 4.45 -13.40 9.08
C PHE A 27 5.78 -13.59 8.30
N ASP A 28 5.95 -14.71 7.58
CA ASP A 28 7.16 -15.05 6.81
C ASP A 28 8.46 -15.00 7.65
N GLY A 29 8.38 -15.53 8.88
CA GLY A 29 9.51 -15.61 9.81
C GLY A 29 9.75 -14.37 10.67
N VAL A 30 8.93 -13.32 10.53
CA VAL A 30 8.96 -12.15 11.42
C VAL A 30 8.25 -12.45 12.73
N ASP A 31 8.77 -11.92 13.84
CA ASP A 31 8.08 -11.96 15.13
C ASP A 31 6.62 -11.45 14.99
N PRO A 32 5.61 -12.19 15.50
CA PRO A 32 4.20 -11.83 15.32
C PRO A 32 3.84 -10.44 15.85
N GLU A 33 4.43 -9.99 16.96
CA GLU A 33 4.15 -8.66 17.51
C GLU A 33 4.72 -7.56 16.60
N LEU A 34 5.96 -7.75 16.12
CA LEU A 34 6.57 -6.85 15.15
C LEU A 34 5.81 -6.84 13.82
N GLY A 35 5.42 -8.00 13.30
CA GLY A 35 4.65 -8.13 12.07
C GLY A 35 3.30 -7.40 12.18
N MET A 36 2.58 -7.60 13.27
CA MET A 36 1.31 -6.91 13.52
C MET A 36 1.50 -5.40 13.71
N HIS A 37 2.58 -4.96 14.37
CA HIS A 37 2.94 -3.55 14.49
C HIS A 37 3.13 -2.89 13.11
N LEU A 38 3.87 -3.53 12.20
CA LEU A 38 4.09 -3.03 10.84
C LEU A 38 2.80 -3.01 10.02
N LEU A 39 1.94 -4.03 10.13
CA LEU A 39 0.62 -4.03 9.49
C LEU A 39 -0.24 -2.87 10.00
N ASN A 40 -0.29 -2.64 11.31
CA ASN A 40 -1.03 -1.54 11.90
C ASN A 40 -0.53 -0.17 11.44
N LEU A 41 0.79 0.00 11.29
CA LEU A 41 1.37 1.22 10.73
C LEU A 41 0.91 1.46 9.30
N HIS A 42 0.91 0.41 8.46
CA HIS A 42 0.45 0.48 7.08
C HIS A 42 -1.03 0.86 6.99
N TRP A 43 -1.90 0.19 7.76
CA TRP A 43 -3.35 0.45 7.74
C TRP A 43 -3.73 1.83 8.26
N ASN A 44 -3.00 2.38 9.24
CA ASN A 44 -3.31 3.70 9.81
C ASN A 44 -2.78 4.86 8.95
N ARG A 45 -1.88 4.62 7.98
CA ARG A 45 -1.30 5.66 7.11
C ARG A 45 -1.88 5.66 5.69
N GLN A 46 -3.12 5.20 5.58
CA GLN A 46 -3.89 4.96 4.35
C GLN A 46 -3.77 6.03 3.24
N HIS A 47 -3.52 7.30 3.59
CA HIS A 47 -3.32 8.38 2.62
C HIS A 47 -2.01 8.29 1.81
N HIS A 48 -0.99 7.56 2.29
CA HIS A 48 0.29 7.44 1.58
C HIS A 48 0.40 6.21 0.69
N SER A 49 -0.43 5.17 0.88
CA SER A 49 -0.39 3.92 0.09
C SER A 49 -1.40 3.87 -1.06
N PHE A 50 -1.97 5.01 -1.47
CA PHE A 50 -2.89 5.15 -2.62
C PHE A 50 -4.07 4.16 -2.70
N LEU A 51 -4.38 3.47 -1.59
CA LEU A 51 -5.37 2.39 -1.52
C LEU A 51 -4.99 1.12 -2.29
N ILE A 52 -3.68 0.89 -2.53
CA ILE A 52 -3.16 -0.28 -3.26
C ILE A 52 -3.69 -1.59 -2.69
N THR A 53 -3.87 -1.66 -1.38
CA THR A 53 -4.29 -2.87 -0.65
C THR A 53 -5.65 -2.67 0.02
N TYR A 54 -6.44 -3.75 0.07
CA TYR A 54 -7.73 -3.78 0.76
C TYR A 54 -7.61 -4.64 2.02
N ARG A 55 -7.58 -3.98 3.19
CA ARG A 55 -7.30 -4.63 4.49
C ARG A 55 -8.18 -5.85 4.78
N PRO A 56 -9.52 -5.82 4.60
CA PRO A 56 -10.35 -6.98 4.90
C PRO A 56 -9.92 -8.24 4.14
N ALA A 57 -9.81 -8.15 2.82
CA ALA A 57 -9.37 -9.26 1.99
C ALA A 57 -7.94 -9.70 2.33
N PHE A 58 -7.01 -8.76 2.49
CA PHE A 58 -5.62 -9.09 2.82
C PHE A 58 -5.51 -9.86 4.14
N MET A 59 -6.15 -9.38 5.21
CA MET A 59 -6.07 -9.99 6.53
C MET A 59 -6.82 -11.32 6.60
N ARG A 60 -7.92 -11.47 5.85
CA ARG A 60 -8.62 -12.75 5.68
C ARG A 60 -7.69 -13.76 5.03
N ASP A 61 -7.14 -13.38 3.89
CA ASP A 61 -6.39 -14.26 3.01
C ASP A 61 -5.03 -14.62 3.60
N MET A 62 -4.47 -13.77 4.47
CA MET A 62 -3.32 -14.10 5.32
C MET A 62 -3.61 -15.24 6.30
N ALA A 63 -4.85 -15.37 6.78
CA ALA A 63 -5.24 -16.41 7.74
C ALA A 63 -5.71 -17.72 7.07
N CYS A 64 -6.19 -17.66 5.82
CA CYS A 64 -6.73 -18.81 5.10
C CYS A 64 -5.96 -19.19 3.82
N ASN A 65 -4.83 -18.52 3.53
CA ASN A 65 -4.05 -18.66 2.32
C ASN A 65 -4.87 -18.38 1.04
N GLY A 66 -5.54 -17.23 1.03
CA GLY A 66 -6.39 -16.76 -0.08
C GLY A 66 -5.64 -15.95 -1.14
N PRO A 67 -6.31 -15.57 -2.24
CA PRO A 67 -5.67 -14.98 -3.43
C PRO A 67 -5.17 -13.53 -3.25
N TYR A 68 -5.64 -12.80 -2.25
CA TYR A 68 -5.25 -11.40 -1.98
C TYR A 68 -4.16 -11.28 -0.92
N PHE A 69 -3.49 -12.38 -0.60
CA PHE A 69 -2.31 -12.42 0.25
C PHE A 69 -1.17 -13.15 -0.47
N SER A 70 0.03 -12.60 -0.36
CA SER A 70 1.26 -13.28 -0.77
C SER A 70 2.44 -12.78 0.04
N LYS A 71 3.49 -13.61 0.12
CA LYS A 71 4.72 -13.27 0.86
C LYS A 71 5.44 -12.07 0.26
N ILE A 72 5.41 -11.92 -1.06
CA ILE A 72 6.01 -10.77 -1.74
C ILE A 72 5.27 -9.47 -1.38
N LEU A 73 3.93 -9.51 -1.31
CA LEU A 73 3.12 -8.36 -0.91
C LEU A 73 3.32 -8.02 0.57
N LEU A 74 3.33 -9.02 1.45
CA LEU A 74 3.57 -8.83 2.89
C LEU A 74 4.91 -8.13 3.13
N ASN A 75 5.98 -8.62 2.51
CA ASN A 75 7.31 -8.03 2.67
C ASN A 75 7.40 -6.62 2.06
N ALA A 76 6.70 -6.34 0.95
CA ALA A 76 6.62 -4.99 0.40
C ALA A 76 5.89 -4.02 1.35
N ILE A 77 4.81 -4.47 2.01
CA ILE A 77 4.12 -3.71 3.05
C ILE A 77 5.06 -3.44 4.23
N PHE A 78 5.77 -4.47 4.71
CA PHE A 78 6.74 -4.32 5.79
C PHE A 78 7.86 -3.35 5.46
N TYR A 79 8.41 -3.40 4.24
CA TYR A 79 9.42 -2.45 3.79
C TYR A 79 8.92 -1.00 3.86
N GLY A 80 7.71 -0.73 3.35
CA GLY A 80 7.10 0.59 3.42
C GLY A 80 6.82 1.04 4.85
N ALA A 81 6.23 0.16 5.68
CA ALA A 81 5.84 0.44 7.05
C ALA A 81 7.05 0.67 7.97
N SER A 82 8.17 -0.03 7.74
CA SER A 82 9.37 0.04 8.58
C SER A 82 9.92 1.46 8.70
N LYS A 83 9.80 2.26 7.63
CA LYS A 83 10.26 3.67 7.58
C LYS A 83 9.51 4.58 8.55
N PHE A 84 8.31 4.17 8.97
CA PHE A 84 7.48 4.91 9.90
C PHE A 84 7.52 4.35 11.32
N SER A 85 8.23 3.24 11.52
CA SER A 85 8.44 2.67 12.85
C SER A 85 9.54 3.44 13.58
N PRO A 86 9.35 3.77 14.87
CA PRO A 86 10.40 4.35 15.70
C PRO A 86 11.45 3.32 16.15
N ARG A 87 11.19 2.01 15.93
CA ARG A 87 12.08 0.95 16.41
C ARG A 87 13.38 0.92 15.60
N LEU A 88 14.52 0.86 16.30
CA LEU A 88 15.86 0.89 15.71
C LEU A 88 16.32 -0.48 15.20
N ASP A 89 15.75 -1.57 15.75
CA ASP A 89 15.97 -2.96 15.33
C ASP A 89 15.64 -3.23 13.86
N LEU A 90 14.73 -2.45 13.28
CA LEU A 90 14.35 -2.50 11.87
C LEU A 90 15.35 -1.82 10.93
N ARG A 91 16.32 -1.08 11.47
CA ARG A 91 17.31 -0.33 10.69
C ARG A 91 18.61 -1.11 10.64
N LYS A 92 19.19 -1.24 9.45
CA LYS A 92 20.54 -1.82 9.29
C LYS A 92 21.60 -0.92 9.94
N ASP A 93 21.45 0.40 9.78
CA ASP A 93 22.18 1.41 10.53
C ASP A 93 21.18 2.16 11.42
N PRO A 94 21.30 2.07 12.76
CA PRO A 94 20.40 2.76 13.69
C PRO A 94 20.28 4.27 13.42
N ASN A 95 21.34 4.90 12.91
CA ASN A 95 21.40 6.34 12.66
C ASN A 95 20.81 6.75 11.31
N ASP A 96 20.59 5.80 10.39
CA ASP A 96 20.04 6.08 9.07
C ASP A 96 18.65 5.45 8.89
N VAL A 97 17.62 6.31 8.91
CA VAL A 97 16.21 5.92 8.69
C VAL A 97 15.98 5.28 7.32
N ARG A 98 16.82 5.56 6.31
CA ARG A 98 16.70 4.99 4.96
C ARG A 98 16.99 3.50 4.94
N THR A 99 17.75 3.01 5.92
CA THR A 99 18.07 1.60 6.06
C THR A 99 16.96 0.78 6.74
N ALA A 100 15.87 1.41 7.14
CA ALA A 100 14.72 0.74 7.75
C ALA A 100 14.09 -0.27 6.77
N GLY A 101 13.84 -1.48 7.25
CA GLY A 101 13.18 -2.55 6.49
C GLY A 101 14.03 -3.16 5.39
N TRP A 102 15.36 -2.97 5.40
CA TRP A 102 16.27 -3.51 4.39
C TRP A 102 16.07 -5.01 4.16
N GLN A 103 15.89 -5.79 5.23
CA GLN A 103 15.65 -7.23 5.17
C GLN A 103 14.39 -7.58 4.35
N PHE A 104 13.32 -6.79 4.50
CA PHE A 104 12.06 -6.99 3.77
C PHE A 104 12.21 -6.65 2.30
N ARG A 105 12.94 -5.57 1.99
CA ARG A 105 13.30 -5.25 0.60
C ARG A 105 14.06 -6.40 -0.06
N ASN A 106 15.02 -6.99 0.66
CA ASN A 106 15.78 -8.12 0.15
C ASN A 106 14.91 -9.35 -0.07
N ARG A 107 14.04 -9.66 0.88
CA ARG A 107 13.08 -10.74 0.75
C ARG A 107 12.15 -10.56 -0.46
N VAL A 108 11.71 -9.34 -0.75
CA VAL A 108 10.95 -9.04 -1.99
C VAL A 108 11.77 -9.35 -3.24
N ARG A 109 13.05 -8.97 -3.28
CA ARG A 109 13.94 -9.24 -4.43
C ARG A 109 14.14 -10.73 -4.66
N ASP A 110 14.26 -11.51 -3.59
CA ASP A 110 14.42 -12.97 -3.67
C ASP A 110 13.16 -13.64 -4.24
N LEU A 111 11.97 -13.16 -3.83
CA LEU A 111 10.68 -13.67 -4.30
C LEU A 111 10.33 -13.19 -5.71
N LEU A 112 10.82 -12.02 -6.11
CA LEU A 112 10.43 -11.38 -7.37
C LEU A 112 10.81 -12.20 -8.59
N GLY A 113 11.94 -12.91 -8.58
CA GLY A 113 12.40 -13.70 -9.73
C GLY A 113 11.33 -14.67 -10.24
N GLN A 114 10.73 -15.45 -9.33
CA GLN A 114 9.65 -16.39 -9.67
C GLN A 114 8.32 -15.67 -9.96
N ALA A 115 8.06 -14.56 -9.29
CA ALA A 115 6.84 -13.79 -9.47
C ALA A 115 6.76 -13.04 -10.82
N LEU A 116 7.86 -12.97 -11.58
CA LEU A 116 7.87 -12.38 -12.93
C LEU A 116 7.33 -13.34 -14.00
N ASP A 117 7.26 -14.64 -13.73
CA ASP A 117 6.78 -15.63 -14.70
C ASP A 117 5.24 -15.61 -14.87
N HIS A 118 4.53 -15.14 -13.84
CA HIS A 118 3.07 -15.07 -13.81
C HIS A 118 2.58 -13.75 -13.21
N SER A 119 1.77 -13.01 -13.97
CA SER A 119 1.19 -11.75 -13.49
C SER A 119 0.07 -12.03 -12.47
N GLU A 120 0.29 -11.63 -11.22
CA GLU A 120 -0.69 -11.72 -10.14
C GLU A 120 -0.99 -10.36 -9.52
N ILE A 121 -2.22 -10.18 -9.01
CA ILE A 121 -2.64 -8.93 -8.34
C ILE A 121 -1.73 -8.61 -7.15
N THR A 122 -1.35 -9.61 -6.35
CA THR A 122 -0.51 -9.37 -5.18
C THR A 122 0.92 -8.96 -5.56
N THR A 123 1.47 -9.48 -6.66
CA THR A 123 2.75 -9.04 -7.24
C THR A 123 2.66 -7.60 -7.74
N ILE A 124 1.59 -7.23 -8.46
CA ILE A 124 1.35 -5.85 -8.90
C ILE A 124 1.30 -4.91 -7.68
N GLN A 125 0.53 -5.26 -6.65
CA GLN A 125 0.44 -4.50 -5.40
C GLN A 125 1.79 -4.36 -4.70
N ALA A 126 2.58 -5.45 -4.64
CA ALA A 126 3.91 -5.45 -4.04
C ALA A 126 4.85 -4.49 -4.77
N LEU A 127 4.87 -4.55 -6.11
CA LEU A 127 5.70 -3.70 -6.95
C LEU A 127 5.32 -2.21 -6.83
N LEU A 128 4.02 -1.89 -6.79
CA LEU A 128 3.55 -0.52 -6.55
C LEU A 128 3.97 -0.02 -5.16
N GLN A 129 3.87 -0.87 -4.13
CA GLN A 129 4.27 -0.52 -2.76
C GLN A 129 5.78 -0.31 -2.65
N MET A 130 6.60 -1.16 -3.30
CA MET A 130 8.05 -0.98 -3.40
C MET A 130 8.40 0.32 -4.11
N SER A 131 7.76 0.58 -5.25
CA SER A 131 7.95 1.77 -6.05
C SER A 131 7.69 3.04 -5.24
N ASN A 132 6.55 3.12 -4.57
CA ASN A 132 6.17 4.26 -3.75
C ASN A 132 7.15 4.46 -2.56
N SER A 133 7.55 3.35 -1.94
CA SER A 133 8.50 3.34 -0.83
C SER A 133 9.89 3.86 -1.23
N LEU A 134 10.38 3.49 -2.42
CA LEU A 134 11.67 3.94 -2.95
C LEU A 134 11.60 5.39 -3.43
N PHE A 135 10.46 5.78 -4.01
CA PHE A 135 10.20 7.13 -4.48
C PHE A 135 10.17 8.14 -3.32
N ALA A 136 9.52 7.80 -2.20
CA ALA A 136 9.34 8.70 -1.05
C ALA A 136 10.64 9.17 -0.38
N LEU A 137 11.73 8.38 -0.47
CA LEU A 137 13.03 8.74 0.09
C LEU A 137 13.95 9.44 -0.91
N GLY A 138 13.58 9.47 -2.20
CA GLY A 138 14.35 10.14 -3.25
C GLY A 138 15.67 9.47 -3.64
N ASP A 139 16.10 8.42 -2.95
CA ASP A 139 17.43 7.82 -3.12
C ASP A 139 17.55 6.92 -4.36
N GLU A 140 16.48 6.19 -4.73
CA GLU A 140 16.54 5.16 -5.77
C GLU A 140 15.43 5.34 -6.84
N GLN A 141 15.33 6.55 -7.39
CA GLN A 141 14.29 6.93 -8.35
C GLN A 141 14.22 6.00 -9.57
N SER A 142 15.37 5.55 -10.07
CA SER A 142 15.44 4.60 -11.19
C SER A 142 14.82 3.24 -10.84
N ALA A 143 15.13 2.69 -9.66
CA ALA A 143 14.53 1.44 -9.20
C ALA A 143 13.02 1.59 -8.98
N ALA A 144 12.59 2.70 -8.36
CA ALA A 144 11.18 3.01 -8.16
C ALA A 144 10.41 2.96 -9.50
N TRP A 145 10.94 3.61 -10.53
CA TRP A 145 10.33 3.65 -11.85
C TRP A 145 10.28 2.28 -12.54
N VAL A 146 11.34 1.48 -12.44
CA VAL A 146 11.36 0.13 -13.01
C VAL A 146 10.29 -0.74 -12.35
N TYR A 147 10.18 -0.72 -11.01
CA TYR A 147 9.14 -1.46 -10.30
C TYR A 147 7.73 -1.01 -10.71
N ALA A 148 7.48 0.30 -10.86
CA ALA A 148 6.21 0.82 -11.35
C ALA A 148 5.92 0.35 -12.78
N GLY A 149 6.89 0.48 -13.70
CA GLY A 149 6.74 0.08 -15.10
C GLY A 149 6.47 -1.41 -15.28
N THR A 150 7.08 -2.27 -14.45
CA THR A 150 6.78 -3.71 -14.42
C THR A 150 5.37 -3.95 -13.89
N ALA A 151 4.96 -3.28 -12.81
CA ALA A 151 3.61 -3.37 -12.27
C ALA A 151 2.55 -2.97 -13.30
N PHE A 152 2.79 -1.91 -14.08
CA PHE A 152 1.85 -1.45 -15.11
C PHE A 152 1.69 -2.48 -16.24
N ARG A 153 2.78 -3.14 -16.66
CA ARG A 153 2.72 -4.21 -17.66
C ARG A 153 1.93 -5.42 -17.16
N MET A 154 2.23 -5.89 -15.95
CA MET A 154 1.49 -6.99 -15.31
C MET A 154 0.02 -6.63 -15.12
N LEU A 155 -0.27 -5.39 -14.77
CA LEU A 155 -1.63 -4.88 -14.62
C LEU A 155 -2.43 -4.98 -15.92
N VAL A 156 -1.79 -4.64 -17.04
CA VAL A 156 -2.39 -4.76 -18.38
C VAL A 156 -2.59 -6.23 -18.76
N ASP A 157 -1.59 -7.07 -18.49
CA ASP A 157 -1.63 -8.52 -18.73
C ASP A 157 -2.80 -9.21 -17.98
N VAL A 158 -3.02 -8.87 -16.70
CA VAL A 158 -4.17 -9.35 -15.90
C VAL A 158 -5.51 -8.75 -16.36
N GLY A 159 -5.48 -7.69 -17.18
CA GLY A 159 -6.68 -7.04 -17.70
C GLY A 159 -7.35 -6.07 -16.72
N LEU A 160 -6.64 -5.53 -15.71
CA LEU A 160 -7.25 -4.60 -14.75
C LEU A 160 -7.59 -3.22 -15.34
N HIS A 161 -7.13 -2.93 -16.56
CA HIS A 161 -7.35 -1.68 -17.27
C HIS A 161 -8.71 -1.62 -18.00
N VAL A 162 -9.38 -2.75 -18.17
CA VAL A 162 -10.69 -2.86 -18.82
C VAL A 162 -11.77 -2.94 -17.75
N ASP A 163 -12.96 -2.36 -18.00
CA ASP A 163 -14.10 -2.54 -17.10
C ASP A 163 -14.46 -4.03 -17.02
N ALA A 164 -14.53 -4.54 -15.80
CA ALA A 164 -14.91 -5.91 -15.56
C ALA A 164 -16.32 -6.22 -16.09
N ALA A 165 -17.21 -5.23 -16.17
CA ALA A 165 -18.55 -5.38 -16.72
C ALA A 165 -18.56 -5.64 -18.25
N MET A 166 -17.47 -5.34 -18.96
CA MET A 166 -17.37 -5.46 -20.43
C MET A 166 -16.74 -6.77 -20.89
N MET A 167 -16.30 -7.64 -19.96
CA MET A 167 -15.66 -8.91 -20.31
C MET A 167 -16.69 -10.07 -20.37
N PRO A 168 -16.82 -10.78 -21.50
CA PRO A 168 -17.82 -11.84 -21.69
C PRO A 168 -17.68 -13.04 -20.73
N THR A 169 -16.47 -13.31 -20.24
CA THR A 169 -16.14 -14.42 -19.33
C THR A 169 -16.28 -14.06 -17.84
N MET A 170 -16.64 -12.81 -17.51
CA MET A 170 -16.55 -12.25 -16.15
C MET A 170 -17.77 -12.39 -15.23
N GLN A 171 -18.74 -13.26 -15.54
CA GLN A 171 -19.84 -13.62 -14.63
C GLN A 171 -19.39 -14.25 -13.28
N ARG A 172 -18.09 -14.26 -12.95
CA ARG A 172 -17.49 -14.96 -11.80
C ARG A 172 -16.82 -14.06 -10.75
N PHE A 173 -16.70 -12.75 -10.95
CA PHE A 173 -16.06 -11.88 -9.94
C PHE A 173 -17.05 -11.41 -8.88
N SER A 174 -16.67 -11.57 -7.61
CA SER A 174 -17.41 -11.04 -6.48
C SER A 174 -17.29 -9.51 -6.40
N GLU A 175 -18.18 -8.86 -5.64
CA GLU A 175 -18.11 -7.41 -5.42
C GLU A 175 -16.77 -6.98 -4.77
N GLU A 176 -16.20 -7.84 -3.91
CA GLU A 176 -14.90 -7.61 -3.29
C GLU A 176 -13.77 -7.66 -4.33
N ASP A 177 -13.82 -8.61 -5.27
CA ASP A 177 -12.84 -8.71 -6.35
C ASP A 177 -12.86 -7.46 -7.24
N LEU A 178 -14.05 -6.98 -7.59
CA LEU A 178 -14.23 -5.77 -8.38
C LEU A 178 -13.68 -4.53 -7.65
N GLU A 179 -13.92 -4.43 -6.35
CA GLU A 179 -13.41 -3.34 -5.52
C GLU A 179 -11.87 -3.34 -5.49
N ILE A 180 -11.25 -4.51 -5.28
CA ILE A 180 -9.78 -4.65 -5.24
C ILE A 180 -9.18 -4.30 -6.60
N ARG A 181 -9.73 -4.85 -7.69
CA ARG A 181 -9.27 -4.58 -9.06
C ARG A 181 -9.29 -3.08 -9.38
N ARG A 182 -10.39 -2.38 -9.05
CA ARG A 182 -10.52 -0.92 -9.24
C ARG A 182 -9.49 -0.16 -8.41
N ARG A 183 -9.29 -0.53 -7.14
CA ARG A 183 -8.32 0.09 -6.25
C ARG A 183 -6.90 -0.03 -6.78
N VAL A 184 -6.50 -1.22 -7.22
CA VAL A 184 -5.16 -1.46 -7.78
C VAL A 184 -4.95 -0.64 -9.06
N TYR A 185 -5.94 -0.60 -9.96
CA TYR A 185 -5.88 0.22 -11.18
C TYR A 185 -5.70 1.71 -10.87
N TRP A 186 -6.57 2.28 -10.05
CA TRP A 186 -6.50 3.71 -9.72
C TRP A 186 -5.25 4.06 -8.91
N SER A 187 -4.77 3.16 -8.07
CA SER A 187 -3.49 3.32 -7.37
C SER A 187 -2.32 3.39 -8.37
N ALA A 188 -2.28 2.46 -9.32
CA ALA A 188 -1.25 2.43 -10.36
C ALA A 188 -1.28 3.70 -11.20
N TYR A 189 -2.47 4.16 -11.59
CA TYR A 189 -2.66 5.41 -12.32
C TYR A 189 -2.11 6.62 -11.55
N VAL A 190 -2.38 6.72 -10.25
CA VAL A 190 -1.86 7.82 -9.43
C VAL A 190 -0.34 7.74 -9.27
N VAL A 191 0.22 6.53 -9.06
CA VAL A 191 1.67 6.32 -8.98
C VAL A 191 2.36 6.77 -10.27
N ASP A 192 1.82 6.39 -11.44
CA ASP A 192 2.33 6.81 -12.74
C ASP A 192 2.38 8.34 -12.86
N LYS A 193 1.25 9.01 -12.55
CA LYS A 193 1.14 10.48 -12.66
C LYS A 193 2.06 11.20 -11.68
N MET A 194 2.16 10.73 -10.45
CA MET A 194 3.07 11.32 -9.45
C MET A 194 4.52 11.18 -9.91
N GLN A 195 4.96 9.99 -10.32
CA GLN A 195 6.34 9.80 -10.77
C GLN A 195 6.67 10.59 -12.03
N SER A 196 5.74 10.65 -12.99
CA SER A 196 5.88 11.49 -14.18
C SER A 196 6.03 12.97 -13.82
N LEU A 197 5.20 13.47 -12.90
CA LEU A 197 5.21 14.87 -12.50
C LEU A 197 6.51 15.25 -11.77
N TYR A 198 6.94 14.45 -10.81
CA TYR A 198 8.12 14.77 -9.99
C TYR A 198 9.46 14.50 -10.68
N GLN A 199 9.51 13.54 -11.61
CA GLN A 199 10.77 13.13 -12.26
C GLN A 199 10.85 13.56 -13.73
N GLY A 200 9.83 14.24 -14.27
CA GLY A 200 9.77 14.65 -15.68
C GLY A 200 9.67 13.48 -16.66
N ARG A 201 9.23 12.30 -16.20
CA ARG A 201 9.14 11.08 -17.02
C ARG A 201 7.81 11.00 -17.76
N PRO A 202 7.77 10.42 -18.97
CA PRO A 202 6.51 10.27 -19.70
C PRO A 202 5.58 9.31 -18.95
N ALA A 203 4.30 9.68 -18.85
CA ALA A 203 3.27 8.84 -18.26
C ALA A 203 3.04 7.56 -19.09
N SER A 204 3.03 6.41 -18.42
CA SER A 204 2.80 5.11 -19.06
C SER A 204 1.32 4.77 -19.19
N LEU A 205 0.47 5.18 -18.24
CA LEU A 205 -0.96 4.88 -18.25
C LEU A 205 -1.75 6.11 -18.70
N ARG A 206 -2.34 6.10 -19.89
CA ARG A 206 -3.16 7.23 -20.35
C ARG A 206 -4.59 7.07 -19.84
N ALA A 207 -5.25 8.20 -19.57
CA ALA A 207 -6.63 8.20 -19.09
C ALA A 207 -7.59 7.52 -20.08
N ILE A 208 -7.32 7.62 -21.38
CA ILE A 208 -8.12 7.01 -22.46
C ILE A 208 -7.97 5.49 -22.56
N ASP A 209 -6.88 4.93 -22.02
CA ASP A 209 -6.57 3.50 -22.14
C ASP A 209 -7.29 2.68 -21.06
N GLY A 210 -7.83 3.34 -20.04
CA GLY A 210 -8.56 2.72 -18.94
C GLY A 210 -10.06 2.92 -19.01
N GLN A 211 -10.81 1.82 -19.03
CA GLN A 211 -12.28 1.86 -18.98
C GLN A 211 -12.82 1.65 -17.56
N VAL A 212 -11.98 1.75 -16.54
CA VAL A 212 -12.35 1.45 -15.15
C VAL A 212 -13.15 2.59 -14.53
N PRO A 213 -14.35 2.37 -13.98
CA PRO A 213 -15.11 3.43 -13.35
C PRO A 213 -14.48 3.88 -12.01
N ILE A 214 -14.48 5.19 -11.73
CA ILE A 214 -14.16 5.75 -10.40
C ILE A 214 -15.38 5.58 -9.48
N LYS A 215 -15.66 4.33 -9.09
CA LYS A 215 -16.74 3.97 -8.16
C LYS A 215 -16.20 2.97 -7.15
N PHE A 216 -15.89 3.44 -5.95
CA PHE A 216 -15.51 2.59 -4.82
C PHE A 216 -16.76 2.21 -4.03
N MET A 217 -16.93 0.91 -3.77
CA MET A 217 -18.11 0.34 -3.13
C MET A 217 -17.97 0.30 -1.60
N ASP A 218 -16.75 0.45 -1.07
CA ASP A 218 -16.49 0.58 0.36
C ASP A 218 -15.93 1.97 0.72
N THR A 219 -16.74 2.77 1.43
CA THR A 219 -16.32 4.03 2.04
C THR A 219 -15.85 3.88 3.50
N CYS A 220 -15.89 2.67 4.07
CA CYS A 220 -15.60 2.42 5.48
C CYS A 220 -14.16 2.80 5.87
N MET A 221 -13.24 2.68 4.90
CA MET A 221 -11.89 3.20 5.00
C MET A 221 -11.79 4.70 5.34
N PHE A 222 -12.79 5.50 5.00
CA PHE A 222 -12.87 6.94 5.33
C PHE A 222 -13.64 7.20 6.64
N SER A 223 -14.35 6.20 7.17
CA SER A 223 -15.31 6.38 8.26
C SER A 223 -14.83 5.92 9.64
N PHE A 224 -13.72 5.15 9.72
CA PHE A 224 -13.17 4.76 11.01
C PHE A 224 -12.17 5.78 11.56
N PRO A 225 -12.28 6.19 12.84
CA PRO A 225 -11.29 7.05 13.46
C PRO A 225 -9.92 6.35 13.46
N LEU A 226 -8.88 7.12 13.14
CA LEU A 226 -7.47 6.74 13.34
C LEU A 226 -7.31 6.15 14.75
N TRP A 227 -6.55 5.06 14.88
CA TRP A 227 -6.32 4.43 16.18
C TRP A 227 -5.77 5.48 17.19
N PRO A 228 -6.28 5.56 18.43
CA PRO A 228 -5.97 6.66 19.34
C PRO A 228 -4.47 6.80 19.69
N HIS A 229 -3.67 5.74 19.54
CA HIS A 229 -2.23 5.75 19.80
C HIS A 229 -1.38 6.40 18.68
N TYR A 230 -1.96 6.66 17.51
CA TYR A 230 -1.28 7.30 16.37
C TYR A 230 -1.96 8.61 15.99
N ARG A 231 -2.22 9.48 16.97
CA ARG A 231 -2.44 10.90 16.66
C ARG A 231 -1.10 11.47 16.16
N PRO A 232 -1.01 12.02 14.93
CA PRO A 232 0.19 12.74 14.53
C PRO A 232 0.42 13.89 15.52
N LEU A 233 1.67 14.07 15.96
CA LEU A 233 2.10 15.14 16.88
C LEU A 233 1.68 16.56 16.45
N PHE A 234 1.20 16.73 15.22
CA PHE A 234 0.75 18.00 14.64
C PHE A 234 -0.66 18.45 15.09
N TRP A 235 -1.45 17.61 15.77
CA TRP A 235 -2.76 18.00 16.29
C TRP A 235 -2.79 17.93 17.82
N SER A 236 -2.11 18.90 18.45
CA SER A 236 -2.43 19.32 19.82
C SER A 236 -3.17 20.66 19.74
N PRO A 237 -4.44 20.74 20.16
CA PRO A 237 -5.25 21.97 20.07
C PRO A 237 -4.81 23.07 21.06
N HIS A 238 -3.69 22.91 21.76
CA HIS A 238 -3.30 23.79 22.88
C HIS A 238 -1.89 24.39 22.78
N ARG A 239 -1.30 24.55 21.59
CA ARG A 239 -0.13 25.44 21.44
C ARG A 239 -0.54 26.80 20.87
N PRO A 240 -0.51 27.90 21.65
CA PRO A 240 -0.75 29.23 21.10
C PRO A 240 0.37 29.62 20.13
N LEU A 241 -0.04 30.09 18.95
CA LEU A 241 0.83 30.69 17.93
C LEU A 241 1.34 32.05 18.44
N HIS A 242 2.54 32.09 19.01
CA HIS A 242 3.31 33.32 19.12
C HIS A 242 4.79 33.04 18.88
N ARG A 243 5.28 33.48 17.71
CA ARG A 243 6.46 34.35 17.59
C ARG A 243 6.64 34.76 16.12
N SER A 244 6.35 36.02 15.86
CA SER A 244 6.71 36.79 14.69
C SER A 244 8.23 36.79 14.51
N LEU A 245 8.70 36.33 13.34
CA LEU A 245 10.08 36.49 12.89
C LEU A 245 10.16 37.76 12.04
N THR A 246 10.64 38.85 12.63
CA THR A 246 11.10 40.04 11.92
C THR A 246 12.48 39.78 11.33
N ILE A 247 12.61 39.89 10.01
CA ILE A 247 13.88 39.84 9.27
C ILE A 247 14.40 41.29 9.17
N PRO A 248 15.62 41.62 9.64
CA PRO A 248 16.24 42.90 9.33
C PRO A 248 16.96 42.82 7.98
N LEU A 249 16.56 43.69 7.05
CA LEU A 249 17.30 43.98 5.82
C LEU A 249 18.40 44.99 6.12
N THR A 250 19.67 44.59 5.95
CA THR A 250 20.79 45.52 5.79
C THR A 250 21.56 45.13 4.54
N VAL A 251 21.51 46.03 3.56
CA VAL A 251 22.30 46.00 2.31
C VAL A 251 23.55 46.87 2.54
N PRO A 252 24.74 46.46 2.10
CA PRO A 252 25.86 47.37 1.85
C PRO A 252 25.77 48.00 0.46
#